data_AF-A0A7T7R8V3-F1
#
_entry.id   AF-A0A7T7R8V3-F1
#
_cell.length_a   1.000
_cell.length_b   1.000
_cell.length_c   1.000
_cell.angle_alpha   90.00
_cell.angle_beta   90.00
_cell.angle_gamma   90.00
#
_symmetry.space_group_name_H-M   'P 1'
#
loop_
_entity.id
_entity.type
_entity.pdbx_description
1 polymer ?
#
loop_
_entity_poly.entity_id
_entity_poly.type
_entity_poly.pdbx_seq_one_letter_code
_entity_poly.pdbx_strand_id
1 'polypeptide(L)'
;MDQFRPFPPSNLIDQAEEEEAIRLAPAVDLKEWVIKNWLTIGGELHNPDHDHIAELLHDDETFLAFAWASSAAVAKKRMVLGQCEKVMFNQGGWKKARQEQQMRDWFGFVPQYLITVDAAFCEQTSDREFCRLIEHELYHIGVERDADGEIIYSDHTGLPKHYLAGHDVEVFFGETKRWGADESVKRLLEISKNAPFVSETNIAACCGNCVIN
;
A
#
# COMPACT_ATOMS: atom_id res chain seq x y z
N MET A 1 -14.27 13.19 23.25
CA MET A 1 -14.07 11.87 22.63
C MET A 1 -12.62 11.84 22.24
N ASP A 2 -11.85 10.87 22.72
CA ASP A 2 -10.48 10.71 22.22
C ASP A 2 -10.55 10.42 20.73
N GLN A 3 -9.75 11.18 19.99
CA GLN A 3 -9.68 11.09 18.54
C GLN A 3 -9.07 9.73 18.18
N PHE A 4 -9.84 8.85 17.55
CA PHE A 4 -9.46 7.46 17.31
C PHE A 4 -8.34 7.31 16.26
N ARG A 5 -8.26 8.24 15.30
CA ARG A 5 -7.27 8.25 14.21
C ARG A 5 -6.57 9.60 14.03
N PRO A 6 -5.35 9.63 13.47
CA PRO A 6 -4.67 10.85 13.07
C PRO A 6 -5.41 11.58 11.95
N PHE A 7 -5.30 12.90 11.95
CA PHE A 7 -5.84 13.76 10.90
C PHE A 7 -4.70 14.54 10.26
N PRO A 8 -4.80 14.84 8.96
CA PRO A 8 -3.80 15.66 8.29
C PRO A 8 -3.69 17.06 8.94
N PRO A 9 -2.52 17.70 8.88
CA PRO A 9 -2.35 19.06 9.39
C PRO A 9 -3.31 20.03 8.70
N SER A 10 -4.05 20.86 9.46
CA SER A 10 -5.05 21.79 8.88
C SER A 10 -4.44 22.74 7.86
N ASN A 11 -3.21 23.21 8.09
CA ASN A 11 -2.50 24.06 7.14
C ASN A 11 -2.21 23.37 5.79
N LEU A 12 -2.11 22.04 5.76
CA LEU A 12 -1.95 21.28 4.51
C LEU A 12 -3.27 21.20 3.74
N ILE A 13 -4.39 21.11 4.46
CA ILE A 13 -5.74 21.10 3.89
C ILE A 13 -6.09 22.47 3.31
N ASP A 14 -5.89 23.54 4.09
CA ASP A 14 -6.14 24.91 3.64
C ASP A 14 -5.37 25.22 2.34
N GLN A 15 -4.12 24.75 2.25
CA GLN A 15 -3.28 24.92 1.06
C GLN A 15 -3.72 24.07 -0.13
N ALA A 16 -4.38 22.93 0.09
CA ALA A 16 -4.93 22.11 -0.99
C ALA A 16 -6.02 22.85 -1.77
N GLU A 17 -6.75 23.75 -1.10
CA GLU A 17 -7.81 24.56 -1.71
C GLU A 17 -7.25 25.78 -2.45
N GLU A 18 -6.09 26.30 -2.00
CA GLU A 18 -5.49 27.54 -2.51
C GLU A 18 -4.46 27.33 -3.63
N GLU A 19 -3.76 26.19 -3.65
CA GLU A 19 -2.62 25.95 -4.55
C GLU A 19 -2.88 24.84 -5.57
N GLU A 20 -2.44 25.05 -6.82
CA GLU A 20 -2.53 24.03 -7.89
C GLU A 20 -1.48 22.92 -7.72
N ALA A 21 -0.38 23.19 -7.01
CA ALA A 21 0.70 22.22 -6.80
C ALA A 21 0.44 21.38 -5.54
N ILE A 22 0.60 20.06 -5.67
CA ILE A 22 0.50 19.14 -4.53
C ILE A 22 1.60 19.48 -3.52
N ARG A 23 1.19 19.73 -2.28
CA ARG A 23 2.07 19.86 -1.12
C ARG A 23 2.17 18.52 -0.41
N LEU A 24 3.35 18.26 0.13
CA LEU A 24 3.65 17.06 0.89
C LEU A 24 4.13 17.46 2.29
N ALA A 25 3.74 16.69 3.29
CA ALA A 25 4.18 16.87 4.66
C ALA A 25 4.46 15.51 5.33
N PRO A 26 5.42 15.42 6.26
CA PRO A 26 5.65 14.18 7.00
C PRO A 26 4.45 13.85 7.88
N ALA A 27 4.08 12.57 7.95
CA ALA A 27 2.97 12.05 8.74
C ALA A 27 3.50 11.17 9.88
N VAL A 28 4.25 11.78 10.81
CA VAL A 28 4.92 11.06 11.91
C VAL A 28 3.89 10.44 12.86
N ASP A 29 2.83 11.18 13.17
CA ASP A 29 1.68 10.75 13.97
C ASP A 29 0.93 9.59 13.32
N LEU A 30 0.80 9.59 11.98
CA LEU A 30 0.26 8.48 11.23
C LEU A 30 1.10 7.21 11.38
N LYS A 31 2.44 7.34 11.25
CA LYS A 31 3.36 6.21 11.46
C LYS A 31 3.19 5.62 12.86
N GLU A 32 3.22 6.46 13.89
CA GLU A 32 3.08 6.02 15.30
C GLU A 32 1.75 5.30 15.53
N TRP A 33 0.67 5.83 14.97
CA TRP A 33 -0.65 5.22 15.07
C TRP A 33 -0.73 3.88 14.33
N VAL A 34 -0.14 3.77 13.15
CA VAL A 34 -0.07 2.51 12.39
C VAL A 34 0.73 1.45 13.16
N ILE A 35 1.87 1.82 13.73
CA ILE A 35 2.69 0.92 14.55
C ILE A 35 1.86 0.39 15.72
N LYS A 36 1.20 1.28 16.45
CA LYS A 36 0.40 0.93 17.64
C LYS A 36 -0.78 0.01 17.31
N ASN A 37 -1.45 0.23 16.18
CA ASN A 37 -2.72 -0.43 15.88
C ASN A 37 -2.57 -1.65 14.97
N TRP A 38 -1.74 -1.63 13.93
CA TRP A 38 -1.55 -2.76 13.00
C TRP A 38 -0.33 -3.61 13.28
N LEU A 39 0.78 -2.98 13.68
CA LEU A 39 2.10 -3.64 13.74
C LEU A 39 2.54 -4.02 15.16
N THR A 40 1.65 -3.89 16.14
CA THR A 40 1.89 -4.30 17.52
C THR A 40 0.94 -5.42 17.90
N ILE A 41 1.49 -6.52 18.42
CA ILE A 41 0.68 -7.64 18.94
C ILE A 41 -0.25 -7.11 20.04
N GLY A 42 -1.54 -7.37 19.89
CA GLY A 42 -2.59 -6.88 20.80
C GLY A 42 -3.11 -5.47 20.48
N GLY A 43 -2.62 -4.83 19.41
CA GLY A 43 -3.25 -3.64 18.84
C GLY A 43 -4.67 -3.94 18.35
N GLU A 44 -5.56 -2.95 18.44
CA GLU A 44 -6.98 -3.08 18.07
C GLU A 44 -7.19 -3.54 16.62
N LEU A 45 -6.24 -3.20 15.75
CA LEU A 45 -6.25 -3.54 14.32
C LEU A 45 -5.05 -4.42 13.96
N HIS A 46 -4.51 -5.20 14.91
CA HIS A 46 -3.35 -6.05 14.62
C HIS A 46 -3.63 -6.96 13.43
N ASN A 47 -2.66 -7.09 12.52
CA ASN A 47 -2.75 -8.01 11.39
C ASN A 47 -1.45 -8.82 11.28
N PRO A 48 -1.50 -10.15 11.52
CA PRO A 48 -0.33 -11.01 11.38
C PRO A 48 0.28 -11.00 9.98
N ASP A 49 -0.50 -10.67 8.94
CA ASP A 49 0.02 -10.56 7.57
C ASP A 49 1.08 -9.46 7.43
N HIS A 50 1.13 -8.51 8.37
CA HIS A 50 2.11 -7.41 8.43
C HIS A 50 3.21 -7.61 9.49
N ASP A 51 3.27 -8.76 10.17
CA ASP A 51 4.27 -8.99 11.23
C ASP A 51 5.71 -8.88 10.69
N HIS A 52 5.95 -9.21 9.42
CA HIS A 52 7.25 -9.04 8.77
C HIS A 52 7.68 -7.56 8.64
N ILE A 53 6.73 -6.62 8.58
CA ILE A 53 6.99 -5.18 8.61
C ILE A 53 7.35 -4.75 10.04
N ALA A 54 6.62 -5.29 11.03
CA ALA A 54 6.85 -4.99 12.44
C ALA A 54 8.24 -5.44 12.90
N GLU A 55 8.67 -6.64 12.50
CA GLU A 55 10.00 -7.19 12.77
C GLU A 55 11.10 -6.26 12.24
N LEU A 56 10.96 -5.76 11.01
CA LEU A 56 11.94 -4.83 10.46
C LEU A 56 11.93 -3.47 11.11
N LEU A 57 10.77 -2.92 11.45
CA LEU A 57 10.70 -1.63 12.13
C LEU A 57 11.29 -1.67 13.54
N HIS A 58 11.26 -2.85 14.19
CA HIS A 58 11.92 -3.05 15.47
C HIS A 58 13.45 -2.96 15.35
N ASP A 59 14.01 -3.49 14.26
CA ASP A 59 15.46 -3.52 14.03
C ASP A 59 16.00 -2.27 13.31
N ASP A 60 15.18 -1.65 12.47
CA ASP A 60 15.51 -0.45 11.68
C ASP A 60 14.31 0.50 11.58
N GLU A 61 14.34 1.56 12.39
CA GLU A 61 13.30 2.60 12.39
C GLU A 61 13.18 3.34 11.04
N THR A 62 14.20 3.23 10.17
CA THR A 62 14.24 3.84 8.85
C THR A 62 13.48 3.06 7.79
N PHE A 63 13.02 1.85 8.12
CA PHE A 63 12.37 0.95 7.16
C PHE A 63 11.12 1.54 6.52
N LEU A 64 10.25 2.18 7.32
CA LEU A 64 8.97 2.73 6.85
C LEU A 64 8.76 4.15 7.38
N ALA A 65 8.33 5.05 6.49
CA ALA A 65 7.85 6.39 6.82
C ALA A 65 6.49 6.66 6.15
N PHE A 66 5.78 7.67 6.65
CA PHE A 66 4.50 8.11 6.11
C PHE A 66 4.54 9.60 5.76
N ALA A 67 3.78 9.98 4.74
CA ALA A 67 3.56 11.36 4.35
C ALA A 67 2.09 11.62 4.00
N TRP A 68 1.66 12.85 4.24
CA TRP A 68 0.41 13.40 3.74
C TRP A 68 0.67 14.10 2.41
N ALA A 69 -0.23 13.92 1.45
CA ALA A 69 -0.33 14.74 0.26
C ALA A 69 -1.57 15.63 0.34
N SER A 70 -1.46 16.90 -0.02
CA SER A 70 -2.58 17.85 0.05
C SER A 70 -3.78 17.41 -0.79
N SER A 71 -3.55 16.67 -1.88
CA SER A 71 -4.59 16.07 -2.71
C SER A 71 -4.10 14.80 -3.42
N ALA A 72 -5.04 14.00 -3.93
CA ALA A 72 -4.75 12.80 -4.72
C ALA A 72 -3.81 13.07 -5.91
N ALA A 73 -2.89 12.14 -6.14
CA ALA A 73 -2.11 12.13 -7.37
C ALA A 73 -2.98 11.63 -8.55
N VAL A 74 -2.65 12.06 -9.77
CA VAL A 74 -3.29 11.56 -10.99
C VAL A 74 -2.32 10.65 -11.75
N ALA A 75 -2.66 9.36 -11.86
CA ALA A 75 -1.90 8.38 -12.61
C ALA A 75 -2.79 7.67 -13.63
N LYS A 76 -2.39 7.66 -14.90
CA LYS A 76 -3.14 7.00 -15.99
C LYS A 76 -4.64 7.40 -16.02
N LYS A 77 -4.93 8.70 -15.79
CA LYS A 77 -6.29 9.27 -15.70
C LYS A 77 -7.15 8.73 -14.54
N ARG A 78 -6.55 8.12 -13.54
CA ARG A 78 -7.21 7.71 -12.30
C ARG A 78 -6.60 8.45 -11.13
N MET A 79 -7.44 8.75 -10.14
CA MET A 79 -6.99 9.31 -8.87
C MET A 79 -6.33 8.19 -8.05
N VAL A 80 -5.23 8.54 -7.39
CA VAL A 80 -4.44 7.68 -6.51
C VAL A 80 -4.53 8.29 -5.11
N LEU A 81 -5.29 7.64 -4.23
CA LEU A 81 -5.57 8.12 -2.88
C LEU A 81 -4.47 7.75 -1.87
N GLY A 82 -3.69 6.73 -2.20
CA GLY A 82 -2.53 6.27 -1.45
C GLY A 82 -1.50 5.70 -2.40
N GLN A 83 -0.23 5.78 -1.99
CA GLN A 83 0.88 5.17 -2.71
C GLN A 83 1.96 4.73 -1.73
N CYS A 84 2.17 3.42 -1.66
CA CYS A 84 3.39 2.82 -1.14
C CYS A 84 4.48 2.77 -2.22
N GLU A 85 5.68 3.22 -1.89
CA GLU A 85 6.84 3.11 -2.75
C GLU A 85 8.07 2.62 -1.99
N LYS A 86 8.90 1.82 -2.67
CA LYS A 86 10.29 1.60 -2.26
C LYS A 86 11.11 2.79 -2.75
N VAL A 87 11.63 3.60 -1.83
CA VAL A 87 12.21 4.91 -2.15
C VAL A 87 13.45 4.74 -3.01
N MET A 88 13.36 5.26 -4.23
CA MET A 88 14.42 5.18 -5.24
C MET A 88 14.52 6.50 -6.00
N PHE A 89 15.69 7.14 -5.93
CA PHE A 89 15.95 8.39 -6.66
C PHE A 89 16.58 8.12 -8.01
N ASN A 90 15.74 8.03 -9.06
CA ASN A 90 16.15 7.77 -10.44
C ASN A 90 16.75 9.01 -11.14
N GLN A 91 17.58 9.77 -10.43
CA GLN A 91 18.28 10.95 -10.91
C GLN A 91 19.69 11.04 -10.30
N GLY A 92 20.56 11.85 -10.88
CA GLY A 92 21.91 12.12 -10.38
C GLY A 92 22.12 13.57 -9.90
N GLY A 93 23.29 13.82 -9.31
CA GLY A 93 23.76 15.16 -8.94
C GLY A 93 22.77 15.93 -8.06
N TRP A 94 22.57 17.21 -8.36
CA TRP A 94 21.70 18.08 -7.55
C TRP A 94 20.22 17.69 -7.54
N LYS A 95 19.73 16.96 -8.55
CA LYS A 95 18.34 16.49 -8.55
C LYS A 95 18.13 15.44 -7.46
N LYS A 96 19.05 14.48 -7.36
CA LYS A 96 19.07 13.48 -6.29
C LYS A 96 19.27 14.14 -4.93
N ALA A 97 20.25 15.03 -4.81
CA ALA A 97 20.57 15.69 -3.54
C ALA A 97 19.37 16.45 -2.96
N ARG A 98 18.57 17.15 -3.78
CA ARG A 98 17.35 17.84 -3.29
C ARG A 98 16.26 16.86 -2.82
N GLN A 99 16.11 15.72 -3.48
CA GLN A 99 15.12 14.71 -3.08
C GLN A 99 15.53 14.01 -1.79
N GLU A 100 16.82 13.66 -1.66
CA GLU A 100 17.38 13.09 -0.42
C GLU A 100 17.31 14.09 0.74
N GLN A 101 17.62 15.35 0.49
CA GLN A 101 17.52 16.41 1.49
C GLN A 101 16.08 16.53 2.02
N GLN A 102 15.08 16.51 1.13
CA GLN A 102 13.67 16.58 1.55
C GLN A 102 13.30 15.45 2.53
N MET A 103 13.73 14.22 2.25
CA MET A 103 13.47 13.09 3.15
C MET A 103 14.19 13.25 4.49
N ARG A 104 15.45 13.70 4.48
CA ARG A 104 16.23 13.91 5.71
C ARG A 104 15.69 15.06 6.55
N ASP A 105 15.23 16.13 5.94
CA ASP A 105 14.65 17.27 6.65
C ASP A 105 13.31 16.88 7.30
N TRP A 106 12.56 15.96 6.69
CA TRP A 106 11.30 15.44 7.23
C TRP A 106 11.46 14.34 8.27
N PHE A 107 12.33 13.37 8.02
CA PHE A 107 12.39 12.13 8.79
C PHE A 107 13.71 11.94 9.53
N GLY A 108 14.73 12.77 9.27
CA GLY A 108 16.11 12.58 9.74
C GLY A 108 16.92 11.59 8.90
N PHE A 109 16.27 10.83 8.03
CA PHE A 109 16.87 9.79 7.18
C PHE A 109 16.17 9.71 5.82
N VAL A 110 16.69 8.85 4.94
CA VAL A 110 15.98 8.47 3.70
C VAL A 110 15.30 7.13 4.00
N PRO A 111 13.96 7.06 4.04
CA PRO A 111 13.28 5.82 4.38
C PRO A 111 13.46 4.77 3.29
N GLN A 112 13.40 3.48 3.65
CA GLN A 112 13.40 2.41 2.64
C GLN A 112 12.05 2.34 1.91
N TYR A 113 10.95 2.47 2.64
CA TYR A 113 9.60 2.57 2.13
C TYR A 113 8.91 3.86 2.60
N LEU A 114 8.16 4.49 1.70
CA LEU A 114 7.33 5.64 1.99
C LEU A 114 5.89 5.34 1.57
N ILE A 115 4.96 5.50 2.50
CA ILE A 115 3.52 5.51 2.21
C ILE A 115 3.04 6.95 2.21
N THR A 116 2.53 7.42 1.07
CA THR A 116 1.93 8.74 0.94
C THR A 116 0.43 8.60 0.76
N VAL A 117 -0.37 9.35 1.53
CA VAL A 117 -1.84 9.29 1.47
C VAL A 117 -2.46 10.67 1.28
N ASP A 118 -3.58 10.72 0.54
CA ASP A 118 -4.35 11.93 0.26
C ASP A 118 -5.02 12.46 1.53
N ALA A 119 -4.55 13.61 1.99
CA ALA A 119 -5.04 14.34 3.15
C ALA A 119 -6.51 14.76 2.98
N ALA A 120 -6.88 15.32 1.83
CA ALA A 120 -8.24 15.81 1.58
C ALA A 120 -9.25 14.66 1.61
N PHE A 121 -8.89 13.51 1.01
CA PHE A 121 -9.69 12.30 1.12
C PHE A 121 -9.80 11.81 2.57
N CYS A 122 -8.68 11.73 3.28
CA CYS A 122 -8.63 11.21 4.64
C CYS A 122 -9.43 12.07 5.63
N GLU A 123 -9.48 13.38 5.43
CA GLU A 123 -10.30 14.29 6.24
C GLU A 123 -11.80 14.01 6.08
N GLN A 124 -12.25 13.77 4.84
CA GLN A 124 -13.68 13.70 4.50
C GLN A 124 -14.26 12.27 4.52
N THR A 125 -13.42 11.27 4.67
CA THR A 125 -13.83 9.86 4.63
C THR A 125 -14.20 9.30 5.99
N SER A 126 -14.84 8.13 6.01
CA SER A 126 -15.15 7.41 7.25
C SER A 126 -13.92 6.71 7.83
N ASP A 127 -13.91 6.44 9.14
CA ASP A 127 -12.82 5.70 9.79
C ASP A 127 -12.55 4.34 9.12
N ARG A 128 -13.61 3.68 8.63
CA ARG A 128 -13.52 2.40 7.92
C ARG A 128 -12.75 2.52 6.61
N GLU A 129 -13.11 3.49 5.77
CA GLU A 129 -12.45 3.70 4.47
C GLU A 129 -11.01 4.20 4.66
N PHE A 130 -10.77 5.02 5.69
CA PHE A 130 -9.43 5.40 6.10
C PHE A 130 -8.58 4.19 6.50
N CYS A 131 -9.06 3.36 7.41
CA CYS A 131 -8.32 2.16 7.86
C CYS A 131 -8.07 1.20 6.70
N ARG A 132 -9.05 1.03 5.80
CA ARG A 132 -8.88 0.22 4.58
C ARG A 132 -7.77 0.78 3.69
N LEU A 133 -7.75 2.09 3.44
CA LEU A 133 -6.69 2.72 2.63
C LEU A 133 -5.30 2.49 3.24
N ILE A 134 -5.15 2.72 4.55
CA ILE A 134 -3.87 2.51 5.23
C ILE A 134 -3.40 1.06 5.10
N GLU A 135 -4.29 0.10 5.33
CA GLU A 135 -3.93 -1.32 5.25
C GLU A 135 -3.67 -1.76 3.81
N HIS A 136 -4.39 -1.22 2.82
CA HIS A 136 -4.10 -1.40 1.40
C HIS A 136 -2.64 -1.04 1.09
N GLU A 137 -2.21 0.13 1.53
CA GLU A 137 -0.83 0.58 1.30
C GLU A 137 0.21 -0.27 2.06
N LEU A 138 -0.12 -0.81 3.24
CA LEU A 138 0.76 -1.74 3.95
C LEU A 138 0.94 -3.05 3.19
N TYR A 139 -0.10 -3.58 2.53
CA TYR A 139 0.00 -4.79 1.72
C TYR A 139 0.91 -4.65 0.50
N HIS A 140 1.22 -3.43 0.06
CA HIS A 140 2.23 -3.21 -0.97
C HIS A 140 3.65 -3.52 -0.51
N ILE A 141 3.89 -3.59 0.79
CA ILE A 141 5.16 -4.09 1.33
C ILE A 141 5.03 -5.61 1.43
N GLY A 142 5.47 -6.33 0.40
CA GLY A 142 5.46 -7.78 0.36
C GLY A 142 6.77 -8.38 0.87
N VAL A 143 6.75 -9.64 1.29
CA VAL A 143 7.93 -10.43 1.69
C VAL A 143 8.01 -11.71 0.87
N GLU A 144 9.19 -12.02 0.32
CA GLU A 144 9.43 -13.25 -0.43
C GLU A 144 9.26 -14.47 0.48
N ARG A 145 8.54 -15.48 -0.02
CA ARG A 145 8.31 -16.74 0.66
C ARG A 145 8.75 -17.92 -0.21
N ASP A 146 9.21 -18.99 0.41
CA ASP A 146 9.57 -20.22 -0.28
C ASP A 146 8.33 -21.10 -0.57
N ALA A 147 8.57 -22.32 -1.09
CA ALA A 147 7.50 -23.24 -1.46
C ALA A 147 6.67 -23.75 -0.27
N ASP A 148 7.23 -23.68 0.94
CA ASP A 148 6.57 -24.08 2.19
C ASP A 148 5.87 -22.89 2.86
N GLY A 149 6.03 -21.67 2.30
CA GLY A 149 5.42 -20.43 2.78
C GLY A 149 6.27 -19.70 3.82
N GLU A 150 7.49 -20.17 4.08
CA GLU A 150 8.41 -19.55 5.04
C GLU A 150 9.11 -18.33 4.43
N ILE A 151 9.41 -17.34 5.26
CA ILE A 151 10.05 -16.09 4.83
C ILE A 151 11.47 -16.38 4.33
N ILE A 152 11.79 -15.84 3.16
CA ILE A 152 13.15 -15.90 2.60
C ILE A 152 13.97 -14.73 3.15
N TYR A 153 15.08 -15.06 3.80
CA TYR A 153 16.04 -14.10 4.31
C TYR A 153 17.19 -13.88 3.32
N SER A 154 17.78 -12.69 3.34
CA SER A 154 18.97 -12.35 2.57
C SER A 154 20.22 -12.88 3.25
N ASP A 155 21.00 -13.72 2.57
CA ASP A 155 22.28 -14.24 3.09
C ASP A 155 23.29 -13.13 3.44
N HIS A 156 23.12 -11.94 2.86
CA HIS A 156 24.05 -10.82 3.04
C HIS A 156 23.68 -9.95 4.23
N THR A 157 22.38 -9.76 4.48
CA THR A 157 21.89 -8.83 5.51
C THR A 157 21.26 -9.54 6.69
N GLY A 158 20.90 -10.83 6.56
CA GLY A 158 20.14 -11.58 7.57
C GLY A 158 18.69 -11.13 7.72
N LEU A 159 18.22 -10.20 6.88
CA LEU A 159 16.88 -9.60 6.96
C LEU A 159 15.92 -10.23 5.94
N PRO A 160 14.60 -10.23 6.18
CA PRO A 160 13.63 -10.71 5.22
C PRO A 160 13.71 -9.97 3.88
N LYS A 161 13.58 -10.70 2.78
CA LYS A 161 13.60 -10.11 1.43
C LYS A 161 12.25 -9.50 1.09
N HIS A 162 12.19 -8.17 1.13
CA HIS A 162 10.99 -7.42 0.80
C HIS A 162 10.96 -6.94 -0.64
N TYR A 163 9.78 -6.97 -1.23
CA TYR A 163 9.47 -6.43 -2.55
C TYR A 163 8.32 -5.44 -2.48
N LEU A 164 8.17 -4.63 -3.53
CA LEU A 164 6.98 -3.80 -3.70
C LEU A 164 5.94 -4.63 -4.44
N ALA A 165 4.93 -5.12 -3.72
CA ALA A 165 3.82 -5.86 -4.32
C ALA A 165 2.99 -4.92 -5.20
N GLY A 166 2.56 -5.40 -6.37
CA GLY A 166 1.62 -4.64 -7.19
C GLY A 166 0.22 -4.61 -6.56
N HIS A 167 -0.74 -3.96 -7.23
CA HIS A 167 -2.17 -4.21 -6.96
C HIS A 167 -2.54 -5.62 -7.46
N ASP A 168 -1.95 -6.64 -6.85
CA ASP A 168 -2.11 -8.05 -7.23
C ASP A 168 -3.12 -8.74 -6.30
N VAL A 169 -3.52 -9.96 -6.67
CA VAL A 169 -4.57 -10.74 -6.01
C VAL A 169 -4.32 -10.92 -4.50
N GLU A 170 -3.06 -10.98 -4.05
CA GLU A 170 -2.69 -11.11 -2.64
C GLU A 170 -3.14 -9.91 -1.80
N VAL A 171 -2.95 -8.67 -2.30
CA VAL A 171 -3.48 -7.44 -1.68
C VAL A 171 -5.00 -7.55 -1.57
N PHE A 172 -5.66 -8.00 -2.64
CA PHE A 172 -7.12 -8.16 -2.68
C PHE A 172 -7.64 -9.25 -1.73
N PHE A 173 -6.91 -10.34 -1.49
CA PHE A 173 -7.34 -11.39 -0.56
C PHE A 173 -7.34 -10.89 0.88
N GLY A 174 -6.24 -10.25 1.31
CA GLY A 174 -6.12 -9.68 2.65
C GLY A 174 -7.19 -8.62 2.91
N GLU A 175 -7.35 -7.70 1.96
CA GLU A 175 -8.40 -6.67 2.02
C GLU A 175 -9.81 -7.26 2.04
N THR A 176 -10.13 -8.20 1.14
CA THR A 176 -11.46 -8.79 1.05
C THR A 176 -11.81 -9.58 2.30
N LYS A 177 -10.84 -10.31 2.88
CA LYS A 177 -11.04 -11.08 4.11
C LYS A 177 -11.35 -10.17 5.30
N ARG A 178 -10.72 -8.99 5.36
CA ARG A 178 -10.76 -8.10 6.52
C ARG A 178 -11.82 -7.02 6.43
N TRP A 179 -11.92 -6.38 5.27
CA TRP A 179 -12.86 -5.29 5.01
C TRP A 179 -14.09 -5.74 4.22
N GLY A 180 -14.07 -6.93 3.62
CA GLY A 180 -15.14 -7.41 2.75
C GLY A 180 -14.93 -7.01 1.29
N ALA A 181 -15.57 -7.75 0.38
CA ALA A 181 -15.48 -7.51 -1.06
C ALA A 181 -16.15 -6.18 -1.45
N ASP A 182 -15.49 -5.39 -2.29
CA ASP A 182 -16.13 -4.26 -2.96
C ASP A 182 -17.06 -4.71 -4.09
N GLU A 183 -17.82 -3.76 -4.66
CA GLU A 183 -18.79 -4.05 -5.73
C GLU A 183 -18.14 -4.65 -6.98
N SER A 184 -16.90 -4.29 -7.30
CA SER A 184 -16.21 -4.86 -8.44
C SER A 184 -15.82 -6.32 -8.19
N VAL A 185 -15.35 -6.65 -6.99
CA VAL A 185 -15.05 -8.02 -6.56
C VAL A 185 -16.33 -8.85 -6.47
N LYS A 186 -17.41 -8.30 -5.90
CA LYS A 186 -18.73 -8.96 -5.87
C LYS A 186 -19.23 -9.25 -7.28
N ARG A 187 -19.12 -8.27 -8.19
CA ARG A 187 -19.49 -8.45 -9.60
C ARG A 187 -18.64 -9.52 -10.27
N LEU A 188 -17.34 -9.57 -10.00
CA LEU A 188 -16.46 -10.62 -10.50
C LEU A 188 -16.89 -12.01 -9.99
N LEU A 189 -17.18 -12.13 -8.69
CA LEU A 189 -17.70 -13.36 -8.07
C LEU A 189 -19.06 -13.78 -8.65
N GLU A 190 -19.92 -12.83 -9.01
CA GLU A 190 -21.17 -13.13 -9.70
C GLU A 190 -20.93 -13.62 -11.13
N ILE A 191 -20.04 -12.97 -11.88
CA ILE A 191 -19.67 -13.41 -13.23
C ILE A 191 -19.07 -14.81 -13.20
N SER A 192 -18.17 -15.10 -12.25
CA SER A 192 -17.47 -16.39 -12.13
C SER A 192 -18.38 -17.57 -11.77
N LYS A 193 -19.59 -17.31 -11.25
CA LYS A 193 -20.61 -18.34 -11.01
C LYS A 193 -21.24 -18.86 -12.31
N ASN A 194 -21.10 -18.13 -13.41
CA ASN A 194 -21.63 -18.53 -14.71
C ASN A 194 -20.60 -19.37 -15.48
N ALA A 195 -21.08 -20.26 -16.35
CA ALA A 195 -20.20 -20.98 -17.26
C ALA A 195 -19.41 -19.98 -18.14
N PRO A 196 -18.14 -20.26 -18.46
CA PRO A 196 -17.38 -19.43 -19.39
C PRO A 196 -18.11 -19.27 -20.71
N PHE A 197 -18.07 -18.06 -21.28
CA PHE A 197 -18.69 -17.78 -22.58
C PHE A 197 -18.09 -18.62 -23.72
N VAL A 198 -16.81 -18.98 -23.59
CA VAL A 198 -16.12 -19.86 -24.54
C VAL A 198 -16.13 -21.28 -23.97
N SER A 199 -16.81 -22.19 -24.66
CA SER A 199 -16.82 -23.62 -24.28
C SER A 199 -15.50 -24.30 -24.63
N GLU A 200 -15.19 -25.38 -23.91
CA GLU A 200 -14.06 -26.26 -24.26
C GLU A 200 -14.18 -26.79 -25.69
N THR A 201 -15.40 -27.05 -26.17
CA THR A 201 -15.66 -27.46 -27.56
C THR A 201 -15.24 -26.41 -28.57
N ASN A 202 -15.52 -25.13 -28.32
CA ASN A 202 -15.11 -24.04 -29.21
C ASN A 202 -13.58 -23.88 -29.20
N ILE A 203 -12.94 -24.05 -28.04
CA ILE A 203 -11.48 -24.04 -27.91
C ILE A 203 -10.89 -25.21 -28.71
N ALA A 204 -11.41 -26.41 -28.53
CA ALA A 204 -11.00 -27.64 -29.21
C ALA A 204 -11.14 -27.56 -30.75
N ALA A 205 -12.22 -26.94 -31.23
CA ALA A 205 -12.46 -26.72 -32.65
C ALA A 205 -11.45 -25.74 -33.28
N CYS A 206 -10.99 -24.72 -32.52
CA CYS A 206 -10.00 -23.76 -32.99
C CYS A 206 -8.56 -24.30 -32.99
N CYS A 207 -8.19 -25.20 -32.09
CA CYS A 207 -6.83 -25.75 -32.03
C CYS A 207 -6.55 -26.89 -33.02
N GLY A 208 -7.54 -27.28 -33.84
CA GLY A 208 -7.35 -28.08 -35.06
C GLY A 208 -6.85 -29.52 -34.86
N ASN A 209 -6.65 -29.97 -33.61
CA ASN A 209 -6.01 -31.26 -33.31
C ASN A 209 -6.85 -32.22 -32.46
N CYS A 210 -8.09 -31.85 -32.09
CA CYS A 210 -8.93 -32.65 -31.20
C CYS A 210 -10.26 -33.10 -31.81
N VAL A 211 -10.34 -33.22 -33.15
CA VAL A 211 -11.42 -33.95 -33.81
C VAL A 211 -10.82 -35.11 -34.59
N ILE A 212 -10.35 -36.12 -33.86
CA ILE A 212 -10.24 -37.49 -34.40
C ILE A 212 -11.11 -38.33 -33.49
N ASN A 213 -12.23 -38.80 -34.04
CA ASN A 213 -13.10 -39.81 -33.43
C ASN A 213 -12.34 -41.12 -33.20
#